data_AF-A0A0K1NMK6-F1
#
_entry.id   AF-A0A0K1NMK6-F1
#
_cell.length_a   1.000
_cell.length_b   1.000
_cell.length_c   1.000
_cell.angle_alpha   90.00
_cell.angle_beta   90.00
_cell.angle_gamma   90.00
#
_symmetry.space_group_name_H-M   'P 1'
#
loop_
_entity.id
_entity.type
_entity.pdbx_description
1 polymer ?
#
loop_
_entity_poly.entity_id
_entity_poly.type
_entity_poly.pdbx_seq_one_letter_code
_entity_poly.pdbx_strand_id
1 'polypeptide(L)'
;MDYLGKDGWGKQKKMGLHTRNLVPKPRGTGAHNAKIEEIINREASKPGITHIGGGSKSEITINTPNGSKPYRRMDTSFQRADGSIYHINVGRTLNDDKAGIKRERLALEDDLNDGHDVSFEGYGRDSNFRKNKKTDTH
;
A
#
# COMPACT_ATOMS: atom_id res chain seq x y z
N MET A 1 32.77 -12.76 34.80
CA MET A 1 33.77 -13.50 34.01
C MET A 1 33.15 -13.73 32.64
N ASP A 2 33.34 -12.77 31.74
CA ASP A 2 32.75 -12.82 30.41
C ASP A 2 33.82 -13.25 29.42
N TYR A 3 33.57 -14.36 28.72
CA TYR A 3 34.45 -14.87 27.68
C TYR A 3 34.35 -13.97 26.43
N LEU A 4 35.39 -13.18 26.20
CA LEU A 4 35.59 -12.36 25.00
C LEU A 4 36.18 -13.21 23.86
N GLY A 5 35.35 -13.59 22.88
CA GLY A 5 35.82 -14.08 21.59
C GLY A 5 36.35 -12.93 20.73
N LYS A 6 37.62 -12.98 20.34
CA LYS A 6 38.27 -12.03 19.42
C LYS A 6 38.42 -12.67 18.04
N ASP A 7 37.84 -12.06 17.01
CA ASP A 7 38.19 -12.31 15.61
C ASP A 7 39.42 -11.47 15.21
N GLY A 8 40.27 -12.06 14.35
CA GLY A 8 41.69 -11.74 14.15
C GLY A 8 42.08 -10.36 13.60
N TRP A 9 41.16 -9.40 13.55
CA TRP A 9 41.42 -8.01 13.13
C TRP A 9 40.71 -7.02 14.08
N GLY A 10 41.03 -7.08 15.37
CA GLY A 10 41.03 -5.98 16.36
C GLY A 10 39.91 -4.92 16.40
N LYS A 11 38.75 -5.10 15.78
CA LYS A 11 37.66 -4.13 15.76
C LYS A 11 36.49 -4.63 16.61
N GLN A 12 36.16 -3.88 17.67
CA GLN A 12 34.98 -4.10 18.49
C GLN A 12 33.70 -4.00 17.64
N LYS A 13 32.95 -5.10 17.51
CA LYS A 13 31.56 -5.04 17.05
C LYS A 13 30.66 -4.67 18.22
N LYS A 14 30.07 -3.46 18.18
CA LYS A 14 28.79 -3.24 18.86
C LYS A 14 27.78 -4.17 18.19
N MET A 15 27.08 -5.00 18.97
CA MET A 15 25.92 -5.76 18.49
C MET A 15 24.87 -4.76 17.98
N GLY A 16 24.90 -4.50 16.68
CA GLY A 16 23.89 -3.72 16.00
C GLY A 16 22.58 -4.47 16.08
N LEU A 17 21.66 -3.98 16.91
CA LEU A 17 20.25 -4.30 16.88
C LEU A 17 19.81 -4.23 15.41
N HIS A 18 19.34 -5.34 14.86
CA HIS A 18 18.88 -5.43 13.48
C HIS A 18 17.54 -4.70 13.33
N THR A 19 17.55 -3.36 13.42
CA THR A 19 16.40 -2.52 13.11
C THR A 19 16.30 -2.37 11.59
N ARG A 20 16.01 -3.49 10.91
CA ARG A 20 15.52 -3.45 9.53
C ARG A 20 14.24 -2.62 9.53
N ASN A 21 14.33 -1.42 8.96
CA ASN A 21 13.24 -0.53 8.56
C ASN A 21 12.63 0.39 9.64
N LEU A 22 13.44 1.23 10.30
CA LEU A 22 12.95 2.41 11.05
C LEU A 22 13.08 3.74 10.31
N VAL A 23 13.48 3.74 9.04
CA VAL A 23 13.36 4.95 8.22
C VAL A 23 11.92 5.00 7.72
N PRO A 24 11.10 6.01 8.11
CA PRO A 24 9.82 6.24 7.47
C PRO A 24 10.09 6.28 5.97
N LYS A 25 9.46 5.40 5.20
CA LYS A 25 9.61 5.43 3.74
C LYS A 25 9.27 6.87 3.32
N PRO A 26 10.20 7.62 2.71
CA PRO A 26 9.89 8.98 2.27
C PRO A 26 8.61 8.89 1.44
N ARG A 27 7.68 9.82 1.70
CA ARG A 27 6.40 9.94 1.01
C ARG A 27 6.68 9.78 -0.48
N GLY A 28 6.32 8.64 -1.06
CA GLY A 28 6.71 8.33 -2.42
C GLY A 28 6.11 9.38 -3.35
N THR A 29 6.91 9.99 -4.22
CA THR A 29 6.44 10.98 -5.19
C THR A 29 5.86 10.33 -6.46
N GLY A 30 5.43 9.07 -6.37
CA GLY A 30 4.94 8.29 -7.50
C GLY A 30 3.46 8.55 -7.79
N ALA A 31 3.05 8.29 -9.04
CA ALA A 31 1.67 8.44 -9.50
C ALA A 31 0.62 7.73 -8.62
N HIS A 32 1.00 6.61 -8.00
CA HIS A 32 0.16 5.90 -7.01
C HIS A 32 -0.16 6.79 -5.79
N ASN A 33 0.84 7.43 -5.19
CA ASN A 33 0.64 8.26 -4.01
C ASN A 33 -0.08 9.56 -4.33
N ALA A 34 0.20 10.16 -5.49
CA ALA A 34 -0.54 11.32 -5.97
C ALA A 34 -2.04 11.02 -6.10
N LYS A 35 -2.39 9.84 -6.63
CA LYS A 35 -3.78 9.41 -6.74
C LYS A 35 -4.43 9.12 -5.38
N ILE A 36 -3.68 8.53 -4.44
CA ILE A 36 -4.15 8.38 -3.05
C ILE A 36 -4.46 9.74 -2.41
N GLU A 37 -3.59 10.73 -2.57
CA GLU A 37 -3.81 12.07 -2.03
C GLU A 37 -5.00 12.77 -2.69
N GLU A 38 -5.15 12.65 -4.01
CA GLU A 38 -6.32 13.13 -4.74
C GLU A 38 -7.62 12.53 -4.16
N ILE A 39 -7.66 11.21 -3.96
CA ILE A 39 -8.82 10.51 -3.38
C ILE A 39 -9.08 10.98 -1.95
N ILE A 40 -8.06 11.06 -1.10
CA ILE A 40 -8.21 11.52 0.29
C ILE A 40 -8.79 12.93 0.32
N ASN A 41 -8.26 13.86 -0.48
CA ASN A 41 -8.75 15.23 -0.51
C ASN A 41 -10.20 15.29 -1.04
N ARG A 42 -10.51 14.50 -2.08
CA ARG A 42 -11.85 14.40 -2.64
C ARG A 42 -12.86 13.86 -1.62
N GLU A 43 -12.58 12.73 -0.98
CA GLU A 43 -13.48 12.10 -0.03
C GLU A 43 -13.60 12.92 1.27
N ALA A 44 -12.50 13.47 1.79
CA ALA A 44 -12.52 14.30 3.00
C ALA A 44 -13.27 15.64 2.81
N SER A 45 -13.44 16.10 1.58
CA SER A 45 -14.26 17.28 1.29
C SER A 45 -15.77 17.02 1.39
N LYS A 46 -16.20 15.75 1.42
CA LYS A 46 -17.61 15.38 1.49
C LYS A 46 -18.12 15.48 2.95
N PRO A 47 -19.32 16.02 3.18
CA PRO A 47 -19.88 16.07 4.51
C PRO A 47 -20.13 14.66 5.06
N GLY A 48 -19.80 14.44 6.33
CA GLY A 48 -20.03 13.15 6.99
C GLY A 48 -19.05 12.04 6.61
N ILE A 49 -17.98 12.34 5.89
CA ILE A 49 -16.92 11.37 5.57
C ILE A 49 -15.66 11.68 6.38
N THR A 50 -15.13 10.68 7.08
CA THR A 50 -13.88 10.78 7.83
C THR A 50 -12.83 9.86 7.24
N HIS A 51 -11.68 10.39 6.85
CA HIS A 51 -10.52 9.58 6.47
C HIS A 51 -9.96 8.88 7.70
N ILE A 52 -9.91 7.53 7.72
CA ILE A 52 -9.52 6.74 8.91
C ILE A 52 -8.24 5.93 8.72
N GLY A 53 -7.78 5.68 7.49
CA GLY A 53 -6.56 4.91 7.27
C GLY A 53 -6.03 4.98 5.84
N GLY A 54 -4.74 4.73 5.69
CA GLY A 54 -4.03 4.82 4.41
C GLY A 54 -3.47 6.20 4.07
N GLY A 55 -2.69 6.30 2.99
CA GLY A 55 -1.96 7.51 2.59
C GLY A 55 -1.04 8.05 3.68
N SER A 56 -1.44 9.14 4.34
CA SER A 56 -0.70 9.77 5.44
C SER A 56 -1.03 9.20 6.83
N LYS A 57 -2.08 8.37 6.95
CA LYS A 57 -2.45 7.64 8.17
C LYS A 57 -1.94 6.20 8.12
N SER A 58 -2.02 5.50 9.24
CA SER A 58 -1.72 4.06 9.30
C SER A 58 -2.61 3.28 8.33
N GLU A 59 -2.02 2.36 7.58
CA GLU A 59 -2.76 1.43 6.70
C GLU A 59 -3.64 0.51 7.55
N ILE A 60 -4.90 0.37 7.16
CA ILE A 60 -5.82 -0.60 7.77
C ILE A 60 -5.59 -1.95 7.09
N THR A 61 -5.46 -2.99 7.91
CA THR A 61 -5.36 -4.38 7.44
C THR A 61 -6.67 -5.08 7.71
N ILE A 62 -7.25 -5.67 6.67
CA ILE A 62 -8.47 -6.48 6.74
C ILE A 62 -8.11 -7.96 6.57
N ASN A 63 -8.82 -8.80 7.30
CA ASN A 63 -8.70 -10.24 7.15
C ASN A 63 -9.52 -10.68 5.93
N THR A 64 -8.97 -11.61 5.17
CA THR A 64 -9.62 -12.21 3.99
C THR A 64 -9.34 -13.71 4.01
N PRO A 65 -9.82 -14.44 5.04
CA PRO A 65 -9.45 -15.83 5.29
C PRO A 65 -9.75 -16.78 4.11
N ASN A 66 -10.75 -16.43 3.30
CA ASN A 66 -11.16 -17.20 2.12
C ASN A 66 -10.56 -16.68 0.80
N GLY A 67 -9.76 -15.61 0.86
CA GLY A 67 -9.13 -14.99 -0.30
C GLY A 67 -7.85 -15.70 -0.74
N SER A 68 -7.32 -15.28 -1.90
CA SER A 68 -5.99 -15.66 -2.37
C SER A 68 -4.89 -15.26 -1.38
N LYS A 69 -5.12 -14.26 -0.54
CA LYS A 69 -4.29 -13.94 0.62
C LYS A 69 -5.14 -13.91 1.88
N PRO A 70 -4.61 -14.32 3.05
CA PRO A 70 -5.36 -14.33 4.30
C PRO A 70 -5.59 -12.93 4.90
N TYR A 71 -4.92 -11.91 4.37
CA TYR A 71 -5.09 -10.51 4.74
C TYR A 71 -4.74 -9.58 3.57
N ARG A 72 -5.39 -8.43 3.52
CA ARG A 72 -5.13 -7.34 2.58
C ARG A 72 -4.95 -6.03 3.35
N ARG A 73 -4.09 -5.14 2.82
CA ARG A 73 -3.83 -3.82 3.39
C ARG A 73 -4.44 -2.81 2.44
N MET A 74 -5.29 -1.93 2.97
CA MET A 74 -6.07 -1.00 2.18
C MET A 74 -5.28 0.27 1.93
N ASP A 75 -5.27 0.74 0.68
CA ASP A 75 -4.51 1.94 0.30
C ASP A 75 -5.10 3.20 0.93
N THR A 76 -6.43 3.29 1.00
CA THR A 76 -7.18 4.33 1.72
C THR A 76 -8.49 3.78 2.29
N SER A 77 -8.93 4.33 3.42
CA SER A 77 -10.12 3.89 4.14
C SER A 77 -10.86 5.07 4.74
N PHE A 78 -12.18 5.04 4.68
CA PHE A 78 -13.06 6.11 5.09
C PHE A 78 -14.23 5.57 5.91
N GLN A 79 -14.72 6.39 6.83
CA GLN A 79 -15.93 6.12 7.60
C GLN A 79 -17.02 7.13 7.21
N ARG A 80 -18.22 6.62 6.93
CA ARG A 80 -19.42 7.42 6.67
C ARG A 80 -20.08 7.85 7.98
N ALA A 81 -21.03 8.78 7.90
CA ALA A 81 -21.76 9.31 9.06
C ALA A 81 -22.56 8.24 9.82
N ASP A 82 -22.98 7.18 9.14
CA ASP A 82 -23.67 6.02 9.73
C ASP A 82 -22.71 5.02 10.42
N GLY A 83 -21.41 5.31 10.42
CA GLY A 83 -20.36 4.47 10.99
C GLY A 83 -19.83 3.40 10.04
N SER A 84 -20.45 3.18 8.87
CA SER A 84 -19.98 2.21 7.89
C SER A 84 -18.63 2.60 7.31
N ILE A 85 -17.79 1.60 7.05
CA ILE A 85 -16.44 1.78 6.52
C ILE A 85 -16.42 1.34 5.06
N TYR A 86 -15.74 2.12 4.22
CA TYR A 86 -15.43 1.75 2.85
C TYR A 86 -13.98 2.06 2.50
N HIS A 87 -13.47 1.37 1.50
CA HIS A 87 -12.07 1.40 1.11
C HIS A 87 -11.92 1.71 -0.37
N ILE A 88 -10.81 2.36 -0.73
CA ILE A 88 -10.46 2.63 -2.12
C ILE A 88 -9.02 2.19 -2.33
N ASN A 89 -8.85 1.13 -3.13
CA ASN A 89 -7.56 0.61 -3.56
C ASN A 89 -7.13 1.29 -4.87
N VAL A 90 -5.84 1.56 -4.99
CA VAL A 90 -5.26 2.36 -6.07
C VAL A 90 -4.21 1.54 -6.80
N GLY A 91 -4.38 1.35 -8.11
CA GLY A 91 -3.45 0.52 -8.86
C GLY A 91 -3.31 0.86 -10.32
N ARG A 92 -2.52 0.05 -11.01
CA ARG A 92 -2.35 0.17 -12.46
C ARG A 92 -3.50 -0.50 -13.18
N THR A 93 -3.88 0.08 -14.30
CA THR A 93 -4.93 -0.43 -15.16
C THR A 93 -4.37 -1.24 -16.32
N LEU A 94 -5.22 -2.07 -16.91
CA LEU A 94 -5.02 -2.63 -18.24
C LEU A 94 -5.12 -1.52 -19.30
N ASN A 95 -5.00 -1.90 -20.57
CA ASN A 95 -5.09 -0.95 -21.68
C ASN A 95 -6.48 -0.29 -21.83
N ASP A 96 -7.49 -0.79 -21.12
CA ASP A 96 -8.85 -0.28 -21.10
C ASP A 96 -9.05 0.91 -20.14
N ASP A 97 -8.02 1.33 -19.40
CA ASP A 97 -8.04 2.36 -18.36
C ASP A 97 -9.02 2.12 -17.21
N LYS A 98 -9.64 0.94 -17.13
CA LYS A 98 -10.73 0.66 -16.20
C LYS A 98 -10.38 -0.52 -15.30
N ALA A 99 -10.01 -1.65 -15.90
CA ALA A 99 -9.74 -2.86 -15.14
C ALA A 99 -8.34 -2.80 -14.53
N GLY A 100 -8.21 -3.13 -13.25
CA GLY A 100 -6.92 -3.33 -12.63
C GLY A 100 -6.14 -4.48 -13.29
N ILE A 101 -4.81 -4.45 -13.20
CA ILE A 101 -3.99 -5.62 -13.53
C ILE A 101 -4.35 -6.82 -12.63
N LYS A 102 -3.94 -8.03 -13.01
CA LYS A 102 -4.27 -9.28 -12.28
C LYS A 102 -4.10 -9.18 -10.76
N ARG A 103 -3.04 -8.52 -10.29
CA ARG A 103 -2.78 -8.34 -8.85
C ARG A 103 -3.87 -7.53 -8.14
N GLU A 104 -4.33 -6.45 -8.77
CA GLU A 104 -5.31 -5.52 -8.20
C GLU A 104 -6.70 -6.12 -8.25
N ARG A 105 -7.02 -6.83 -9.34
CA ARG A 105 -8.26 -7.61 -9.44
C ARG A 105 -8.35 -8.68 -8.35
N LEU A 106 -7.29 -9.46 -8.13
CA LEU A 106 -7.28 -10.47 -7.07
C LEU A 106 -7.38 -9.85 -5.67
N ALA A 107 -6.86 -8.63 -5.46
CA ALA A 107 -7.05 -7.93 -4.19
C ALA A 107 -8.52 -7.55 -3.99
N LEU A 108 -9.10 -6.90 -5.01
CA LEU A 108 -10.50 -6.49 -4.99
C LEU A 108 -11.45 -7.69 -4.82
N GLU A 109 -11.19 -8.79 -5.52
CA GLU A 109 -11.97 -10.04 -5.40
C GLU A 109 -11.88 -10.62 -3.99
N ASP A 110 -10.70 -10.70 -3.38
CA ASP A 110 -10.54 -11.20 -2.00
C ASP A 110 -11.37 -10.37 -1.00
N ASP A 111 -11.27 -9.05 -1.11
CA ASP A 111 -11.91 -8.10 -0.20
C ASP A 111 -13.45 -8.12 -0.38
N LEU A 112 -13.94 -8.12 -1.61
CA LEU A 112 -15.37 -8.18 -1.91
C LEU A 112 -16.00 -9.52 -1.51
N ASN A 113 -15.30 -10.63 -1.75
CA ASN A 113 -15.80 -11.96 -1.39
C ASN A 113 -15.93 -12.15 0.13
N ASP A 114 -15.14 -11.43 0.92
CA ASP A 114 -15.23 -11.42 2.38
C ASP A 114 -16.22 -10.36 2.91
N GLY A 115 -16.89 -9.63 2.01
CA GLY A 115 -17.97 -8.69 2.34
C GLY A 115 -17.52 -7.27 2.68
N HIS A 116 -16.27 -6.91 2.38
CA HIS A 116 -15.77 -5.54 2.60
C HIS A 116 -16.26 -4.61 1.49
N ASP A 117 -16.66 -3.39 1.86
CA ASP A 117 -17.03 -2.33 0.92
C ASP A 117 -15.74 -1.71 0.34
N VAL A 118 -15.33 -2.19 -0.82
CA VAL A 118 -14.10 -1.76 -1.49
C VAL A 118 -14.34 -1.42 -2.96
N SER A 119 -13.65 -0.38 -3.41
CA SER A 119 -13.59 -0.01 -4.82
C SER A 119 -12.14 0.10 -5.30
N PHE A 120 -11.97 0.14 -6.62
CA PHE A 120 -10.66 0.28 -7.27
C PHE A 120 -10.61 1.53 -8.15
N GLU A 121 -9.53 2.31 -8.03
CA GLU A 121 -9.22 3.43 -8.92
C GLU A 121 -7.84 3.30 -9.58
N GLY A 122 -7.81 3.54 -10.89
CA GLY A 122 -6.58 3.53 -11.68
C GLY A 122 -5.77 4.82 -11.57
N TYR A 123 -4.44 4.71 -11.49
CA TYR A 123 -3.53 5.86 -11.65
C TYR A 123 -2.76 5.86 -12.98
N GLY A 124 -3.00 4.86 -13.83
CA GLY A 124 -2.44 4.80 -15.19
C GLY A 124 -2.23 3.39 -15.72
N ARG A 125 -2.13 3.27 -17.05
CA ARG A 125 -1.94 2.00 -17.76
C ARG A 125 -0.61 1.35 -17.42
N ASP A 126 -0.63 0.06 -17.10
CA ASP A 126 0.59 -0.71 -16.83
C ASP A 126 1.58 -0.68 -18.02
N SER A 127 1.07 -0.57 -19.26
CA SER A 127 1.89 -0.42 -20.47
C SER A 127 2.84 0.78 -20.41
N ASN A 128 2.41 1.89 -19.81
CA ASN A 128 3.20 3.12 -19.72
C ASN A 128 4.36 2.94 -18.74
N PHE A 129 4.14 2.20 -17.66
CA PHE A 129 5.18 1.90 -16.67
C PHE A 129 6.14 0.80 -17.14
N ARG A 130 5.72 -0.11 -18.01
CA ARG A 130 6.61 -1.12 -18.61
C ARG A 130 7.59 -0.54 -19.64
N LYS A 131 7.16 0.47 -20.41
CA LYS A 131 8.01 1.13 -21.43
C LYS A 131 9.20 1.86 -20.80
N ASN A 132 8.98 2.57 -19.70
CA ASN A 132 10.02 3.31 -18.99
C ASN A 132 11.08 2.41 -18.34
N LYS A 133 10.83 1.10 -18.21
CA LYS A 133 11.81 0.16 -17.64
C LYS A 133 12.86 -0.32 -18.64
N LYS A 134 12.64 -0.11 -19.95
CA LYS A 134 13.55 -0.56 -21.01
C LYS A 134 14.66 0.44 -21.34
N THR A 135 14.58 1.68 -20.85
CA THR A 135 15.53 2.75 -21.19
C THR A 135 16.71 2.87 -20.22
N ASP A 136 16.68 2.18 -19.07
CA ASP A 136 17.70 2.32 -18.01
C ASP A 136 18.72 1.15 -17.99
N THR A 137 18.94 0.51 -19.14
CA THR A 137 19.98 -0.51 -19.32
C THR A 137 20.96 -0.02 -20.37
N HIS A 138 21.92 0.80 -19.96
CA HIS A 138 23.15 1.08 -20.69
C HIS A 138 24.34 0.97 -19.75
#